data_AF-A0A8J5NFJ8-F1
#
_entry.id   AF-A0A8J5NFJ8-F1
#
_cell.length_a   1.000
_cell.length_b   1.000
_cell.length_c   1.000
_cell.angle_alpha   90.00
_cell.angle_beta   90.00
_cell.angle_gamma   90.00
#
_symmetry.space_group_name_H-M   'P 1'
#
loop_
_entity.id
_entity.type
_entity.pdbx_description
1 polymer ?
#
loop_
_entity_poly.entity_id
_entity_poly.type
_entity_poly.pdbx_seq_one_letter_code
_entity_poly.pdbx_strand_id
1 'polypeptide(L)'
;MVGWGSFNLGSIIGGSPVAEKSGIAAVSRMVGYMETWWLASNGSVQGAFWYDRPPATWEKYELAAAESAISSAGIAAVSRIPGHMEVWWIGPSGSIEGCWWSDAPGGGWNRYQLAPAGSAVQTSAVCAQSRDPNHMHVWWVGPQGSIEEAIWELNKNWKRSQVASPGAAALSSSLSAVTRIPTTEEMWWIGPGGSVEGAFWYEGDVHWTRYEIASAGSASIGAGLKGQSRVPGLLDLFWIHPNGSVQVGTTNIGNPWTRYQLGPPGSAAAQSGLTALARTPTTQEVWWVAPDGSIQDAYWYQGMQSWTIFTLAPAGSASHSTHMASVSRYPGTMEVWYASTNLSLTDIYWYDVPHYNFSVDTIQCNVTRSRNTDTLYISASVTVAGRDPVFVTRSLGDHAEGSTYPSVMLADIPVADDDILTFSYVIVNNGHSDASLVLKTIEDAAKSLAKTAAQAAAKKAIDTATTAAAAAIGALIGSPVPVIGPIIGAGLGFLSSSLLFPLIDMINPNCDGPIGAGTEVILGSRLRQTLDSGRPFERKDHNAGIDSPAGCGANSDYYTTWSIKRMS
;
A
#
# COMPACT_ATOMS: atom_id res chain seq x y z
N MET A 1 0.74 -19.50 5.74
CA MET A 1 1.77 -20.38 5.12
C MET A 1 2.65 -19.49 4.27
N VAL A 2 3.96 -19.54 4.46
CA VAL A 2 4.92 -18.80 3.63
C VAL A 2 5.15 -19.57 2.34
N GLY A 3 4.91 -18.93 1.20
CA GLY A 3 5.08 -19.54 -0.11
C GLY A 3 4.26 -18.86 -1.18
N TRP A 4 4.55 -19.23 -2.44
CA TRP A 4 3.76 -18.81 -3.59
C TRP A 4 2.40 -19.51 -3.57
N GLY A 5 1.35 -18.71 -3.60
CA GLY A 5 -0.01 -19.14 -3.89
C GLY A 5 -0.47 -18.61 -5.24
N SER A 6 -1.58 -19.13 -5.73
CA SER A 6 -2.22 -18.63 -6.96
C SER A 6 -3.73 -18.60 -6.78
N PHE A 7 -4.40 -17.60 -7.33
CA PHE A 7 -5.85 -17.62 -7.48
C PHE A 7 -6.28 -17.09 -8.84
N ASN A 8 -7.40 -17.60 -9.35
CA ASN A 8 -8.00 -17.15 -10.59
C ASN A 8 -9.21 -16.28 -10.28
N LEU A 9 -9.12 -14.98 -10.55
CA LEU A 9 -10.17 -14.01 -10.20
C LEU A 9 -11.48 -14.32 -10.94
N GLY A 10 -11.40 -14.68 -12.23
CA GLY A 10 -12.58 -15.00 -13.04
C GLY A 10 -13.40 -16.19 -12.52
N SER A 11 -12.76 -17.14 -11.83
CA SER A 11 -13.44 -18.28 -11.21
C SER A 11 -14.21 -17.93 -9.92
N ILE A 12 -13.87 -16.82 -9.27
CA ILE A 12 -14.42 -16.43 -7.96
C ILE A 12 -15.60 -15.45 -8.13
N ILE A 13 -15.44 -14.43 -8.96
CA ILE A 13 -16.39 -13.30 -9.04
C ILE A 13 -17.18 -13.23 -10.36
N GLY A 14 -16.92 -14.15 -11.30
CA GLY A 14 -17.64 -14.26 -12.57
C GLY A 14 -17.38 -13.14 -13.59
N GLY A 15 -17.38 -13.50 -14.86
CA GLY A 15 -17.52 -12.56 -15.98
C GLY A 15 -16.23 -12.04 -16.65
N SER A 16 -16.44 -11.56 -17.88
CA SER A 16 -15.55 -10.99 -18.92
C SER A 16 -14.06 -11.39 -18.90
N PRO A 17 -13.62 -12.25 -19.82
CA PRO A 17 -12.19 -12.52 -20.00
C PRO A 17 -11.43 -11.23 -20.33
N VAL A 18 -10.19 -11.17 -19.84
CA VAL A 18 -9.18 -10.18 -20.24
C VAL A 18 -9.02 -10.27 -21.75
N ALA A 19 -8.99 -9.14 -22.45
CA ALA A 19 -8.72 -9.20 -23.88
C ALA A 19 -7.28 -9.65 -24.17
N GLU A 20 -7.06 -10.32 -25.29
CA GLU A 20 -5.71 -10.60 -25.76
C GLU A 20 -4.93 -9.28 -25.93
N LYS A 21 -3.70 -9.22 -25.44
CA LYS A 21 -2.86 -8.00 -25.44
C LYS A 21 -3.38 -6.85 -24.58
N SER A 22 -4.41 -7.08 -23.76
CA SER A 22 -4.89 -6.05 -22.83
C SER A 22 -3.82 -5.67 -21.82
N GLY A 23 -3.69 -4.37 -21.53
CA GLY A 23 -3.00 -3.92 -20.34
C GLY A 23 -3.68 -4.41 -19.05
N ILE A 24 -2.87 -4.61 -18.01
CA ILE A 24 -3.33 -4.81 -16.64
C ILE A 24 -2.67 -3.72 -15.80
N ALA A 25 -3.43 -3.08 -14.92
CA ALA A 25 -2.91 -2.12 -13.95
C ALA A 25 -3.31 -2.57 -12.55
N ALA A 26 -2.39 -2.47 -11.59
CA ALA A 26 -2.67 -2.76 -10.20
C ALA A 26 -2.04 -1.67 -9.32
N VAL A 27 -2.74 -1.28 -8.26
CA VAL A 27 -2.23 -0.34 -7.26
C VAL A 27 -2.57 -0.85 -5.86
N SER A 28 -1.74 -0.44 -4.91
CA SER A 28 -2.01 -0.57 -3.48
C SER A 28 -2.05 0.83 -2.91
N ARG A 29 -3.24 1.38 -2.73
CA ARG A 29 -3.41 2.77 -2.25
C ARG A 29 -3.04 2.95 -0.78
N MET A 30 -3.17 1.89 -0.01
CA MET A 30 -2.77 1.82 1.39
C MET A 30 -2.53 0.36 1.76
N VAL A 31 -1.86 0.12 2.88
CA VAL A 31 -1.47 -1.24 3.22
C VAL A 31 -2.71 -2.11 3.48
N GLY A 32 -2.73 -3.31 2.90
CA GLY A 32 -3.86 -4.24 2.96
C GLY A 32 -4.99 -3.95 1.98
N TYR A 33 -4.84 -2.91 1.15
CA TYR A 33 -5.79 -2.54 0.11
C TYR A 33 -5.13 -2.70 -1.26
N MET A 34 -5.81 -3.38 -2.17
CA MET A 34 -5.37 -3.50 -3.55
C MET A 34 -6.54 -3.42 -4.51
N GLU A 35 -6.25 -2.84 -5.65
CA GLU A 35 -7.16 -2.72 -6.76
C GLU A 35 -6.43 -3.10 -8.04
N THR A 36 -7.12 -3.85 -8.91
CA THR A 36 -6.62 -4.23 -10.22
C THR A 36 -7.66 -3.92 -11.30
N TRP A 37 -7.19 -3.47 -12.46
CA TRP A 37 -8.00 -3.12 -13.62
C TRP A 37 -7.48 -3.77 -14.89
N TRP A 38 -8.41 -4.10 -15.78
CA TRP A 38 -8.12 -4.72 -17.07
C TRP A 38 -9.14 -4.31 -18.12
N LEU A 39 -8.78 -4.46 -19.40
CA LEU A 39 -9.70 -4.27 -20.52
C LEU A 39 -10.26 -5.63 -20.92
N ALA A 40 -11.59 -5.73 -21.00
CA ALA A 40 -12.27 -6.93 -21.44
C ALA A 40 -12.37 -7.01 -22.96
N SER A 41 -12.63 -8.20 -23.49
CA SER A 41 -12.76 -8.44 -24.94
C SER A 41 -13.88 -7.63 -25.62
N ASN A 42 -14.94 -7.27 -24.88
CA ASN A 42 -16.02 -6.40 -25.34
C ASN A 42 -15.70 -4.88 -25.24
N GLY A 43 -14.47 -4.51 -24.87
CA GLY A 43 -14.05 -3.11 -24.70
C GLY A 43 -14.55 -2.45 -23.41
N SER A 44 -15.13 -3.19 -22.47
CA SER A 44 -15.40 -2.65 -21.12
C SER A 44 -14.12 -2.55 -20.30
N VAL A 45 -14.11 -1.60 -19.35
CA VAL A 45 -13.04 -1.47 -18.35
C VAL A 45 -13.55 -2.09 -17.06
N GLN A 46 -12.88 -3.14 -16.61
CA GLN A 46 -13.27 -3.91 -15.45
C GLN A 46 -12.30 -3.60 -14.30
N GLY A 47 -12.82 -3.65 -13.07
CA GLY A 47 -12.04 -3.49 -11.85
C GLY A 47 -12.39 -4.55 -10.83
N ALA A 48 -11.44 -4.88 -9.98
CA ALA A 48 -11.67 -5.66 -8.79
C ALA A 48 -10.80 -5.17 -7.65
N PHE A 49 -11.31 -5.28 -6.42
CA PHE A 49 -10.60 -4.86 -5.23
C PHE A 49 -10.61 -5.92 -4.13
N TRP A 50 -9.57 -5.87 -3.31
CA TRP A 50 -9.40 -6.68 -2.11
C TRP A 50 -8.98 -5.80 -0.95
N TYR A 51 -9.71 -5.91 0.16
CA TYR A 51 -9.42 -5.21 1.40
C TYR A 51 -9.28 -6.22 2.54
N ASP A 52 -8.22 -6.09 3.34
CA ASP A 52 -7.97 -6.90 4.53
C ASP A 52 -8.91 -6.51 5.69
N ARG A 53 -10.22 -6.59 5.45
CA ARG A 53 -11.27 -6.37 6.45
C ARG A 53 -12.32 -7.48 6.36
N PRO A 54 -12.80 -8.05 7.48
CA PRO A 54 -13.82 -9.09 7.45
C PRO A 54 -15.17 -8.61 6.88
N PRO A 55 -15.83 -9.38 6.00
CA PRO A 55 -15.32 -10.57 5.32
C PRO A 55 -14.32 -10.20 4.21
N ALA A 56 -13.12 -10.76 4.25
CA ALA A 56 -12.11 -10.51 3.23
C ALA A 56 -12.45 -11.29 1.95
N THR A 57 -12.96 -10.59 0.95
CA THR A 57 -13.34 -11.15 -0.35
C THR A 57 -12.96 -10.21 -1.47
N TRP A 58 -12.72 -10.79 -2.65
CA TRP A 58 -12.66 -10.02 -3.88
C TRP A 58 -14.04 -9.50 -4.24
N GLU A 59 -14.11 -8.24 -4.65
CA GLU A 59 -15.30 -7.60 -5.17
C GLU A 59 -15.04 -7.07 -6.59
N LYS A 60 -15.94 -7.37 -7.53
CA LYS A 60 -15.86 -6.92 -8.92
C LYS A 60 -16.74 -5.71 -9.17
N TYR A 61 -16.32 -4.83 -10.06
CA TYR A 61 -17.15 -3.78 -10.61
C TYR A 61 -16.77 -3.46 -12.06
N GLU A 62 -17.73 -2.91 -12.80
CA GLU A 62 -17.48 -2.35 -14.12
C GLU A 62 -17.18 -0.86 -13.97
N LEU A 63 -15.97 -0.45 -14.36
CA LEU A 63 -15.54 0.95 -14.31
C LEU A 63 -16.07 1.73 -15.52
N ALA A 64 -16.14 1.08 -16.68
CA ALA A 64 -16.74 1.63 -17.89
C ALA A 64 -17.38 0.52 -18.74
N ALA A 65 -18.55 0.83 -19.31
CA ALA A 65 -19.35 -0.10 -20.10
C ALA A 65 -18.63 -0.63 -21.35
N ALA A 66 -19.20 -1.67 -21.95
CA ALA A 66 -18.73 -2.22 -23.23
C ALA A 66 -18.47 -1.11 -24.26
N GLU A 67 -17.47 -1.34 -25.12
CA GLU A 67 -17.02 -0.38 -26.14
C GLU A 67 -16.47 0.96 -25.58
N SER A 68 -16.12 1.03 -24.29
CA SER A 68 -15.48 2.23 -23.71
C SER A 68 -13.97 2.29 -23.93
N ALA A 69 -13.33 1.17 -24.31
CA ALA A 69 -11.89 1.05 -24.47
C ALA A 69 -11.52 0.18 -25.68
N ILE A 70 -10.31 0.40 -26.20
CA ILE A 70 -9.70 -0.50 -27.17
C ILE A 70 -9.10 -1.68 -26.41
N SER A 71 -9.61 -2.87 -26.68
CA SER A 71 -9.32 -4.06 -25.89
C SER A 71 -7.83 -4.50 -25.89
N SER A 72 -7.08 -4.14 -26.93
CA SER A 72 -5.64 -4.39 -27.06
C SER A 72 -4.73 -3.22 -26.63
N ALA A 73 -5.29 -2.17 -26.02
CA ALA A 73 -4.53 -1.01 -25.56
C ALA A 73 -3.98 -1.18 -24.13
N GLY A 74 -3.09 -0.26 -23.76
CA GLY A 74 -2.65 -0.11 -22.38
C GLY A 74 -3.71 0.48 -21.46
N ILE A 75 -3.58 0.15 -20.18
CA ILE A 75 -4.28 0.75 -19.05
C ILE A 75 -3.22 1.08 -18.00
N ALA A 76 -3.34 2.23 -17.34
CA ALA A 76 -2.47 2.62 -16.24
C ALA A 76 -3.31 3.10 -15.07
N ALA A 77 -2.80 2.92 -13.86
CA ALA A 77 -3.43 3.44 -12.67
C ALA A 77 -2.38 3.94 -11.68
N VAL A 78 -2.76 4.93 -10.88
CA VAL A 78 -1.95 5.42 -9.76
C VAL A 78 -2.84 5.65 -8.54
N SER A 79 -2.24 5.62 -7.36
CA SER A 79 -2.79 6.22 -6.16
C SER A 79 -1.80 7.23 -5.63
N ARG A 80 -2.22 8.49 -5.53
CA ARG A 80 -1.39 9.59 -5.02
C ARG A 80 -1.51 9.77 -3.51
N ILE A 81 -2.64 9.37 -2.95
CA ILE A 81 -2.94 9.36 -1.51
C ILE A 81 -3.90 8.21 -1.20
N PRO A 82 -3.93 7.69 0.05
CA PRO A 82 -4.76 6.55 0.43
C PRO A 82 -6.23 6.62 0.02
N GLY A 83 -6.82 7.82 0.02
CA GLY A 83 -8.22 8.05 -0.34
C GLY A 83 -8.48 8.39 -1.81
N HIS A 84 -7.49 8.27 -2.70
CA HIS A 84 -7.64 8.55 -4.13
C HIS A 84 -6.96 7.51 -5.01
N MET A 85 -7.64 7.17 -6.10
CA MET A 85 -7.11 6.33 -7.18
C MET A 85 -7.53 6.90 -8.51
N GLU A 86 -6.72 6.70 -9.54
CA GLU A 86 -6.98 7.22 -10.87
C GLU A 86 -6.54 6.18 -11.91
N VAL A 87 -7.36 6.00 -12.94
CA VAL A 87 -7.18 4.98 -13.98
C VAL A 87 -7.34 5.64 -15.34
N TRP A 88 -6.45 5.32 -16.27
CA TRP A 88 -6.45 5.83 -17.65
C TRP A 88 -6.33 4.71 -18.67
N TRP A 89 -7.04 4.87 -19.78
CA TRP A 89 -7.03 3.92 -20.89
C TRP A 89 -7.28 4.64 -22.23
N ILE A 90 -7.09 3.91 -23.33
CA ILE A 90 -7.33 4.42 -24.69
C ILE A 90 -8.78 4.11 -25.10
N GLY A 91 -9.54 5.16 -25.44
CA GLY A 91 -10.90 5.04 -25.96
C GLY A 91 -10.93 4.61 -27.44
N PRO A 92 -12.07 4.12 -27.97
CA PRO A 92 -12.18 3.57 -29.33
C PRO A 92 -11.76 4.53 -30.45
N SER A 93 -11.90 5.83 -30.23
CA SER A 93 -11.53 6.89 -31.17
C SER A 93 -10.05 7.32 -31.04
N GLY A 94 -9.25 6.63 -30.22
CA GLY A 94 -7.88 7.04 -29.88
C GLY A 94 -7.82 8.24 -28.93
N SER A 95 -8.89 8.52 -28.18
CA SER A 95 -8.86 9.43 -27.03
C SER A 95 -8.13 8.80 -25.85
N ILE A 96 -7.66 9.62 -24.90
CA ILE A 96 -7.26 9.13 -23.58
C ILE A 96 -8.40 9.43 -22.62
N GLU A 97 -8.98 8.37 -22.07
CA GLU A 97 -10.06 8.42 -21.09
C GLU A 97 -9.47 8.27 -19.68
N GLY A 98 -10.10 8.91 -18.70
CA GLY A 98 -9.70 8.87 -17.31
C GLY A 98 -10.90 8.63 -16.38
N CYS A 99 -10.64 7.99 -15.25
CA CYS A 99 -11.60 7.86 -14.17
C CYS A 99 -10.88 8.02 -12.83
N TRP A 100 -11.35 8.94 -11.99
CA TRP A 100 -10.80 9.14 -10.66
C TRP A 100 -11.80 8.72 -9.59
N TRP A 101 -11.29 8.23 -8.47
CA TRP A 101 -12.05 7.81 -7.30
C TRP A 101 -11.64 8.61 -6.06
N SER A 102 -12.60 8.82 -5.16
CA SER A 102 -12.38 9.39 -3.82
C SER A 102 -13.27 8.69 -2.80
N ASP A 103 -12.72 8.41 -1.61
CA ASP A 103 -13.46 7.92 -0.44
C ASP A 103 -14.10 9.03 0.41
N ALA A 104 -13.97 10.29 0.01
CA ALA A 104 -14.62 11.39 0.71
C ALA A 104 -16.15 11.19 0.76
N PRO A 105 -16.86 11.71 1.77
CA PRO A 105 -18.32 11.61 1.83
C PRO A 105 -18.98 12.16 0.54
N GLY A 106 -19.78 11.32 -0.12
CA GLY A 106 -20.38 11.65 -1.43
C GLY A 106 -19.44 11.48 -2.63
N GLY A 107 -18.24 10.92 -2.41
CA GLY A 107 -17.28 10.55 -3.43
C GLY A 107 -17.65 9.27 -4.17
N GLY A 108 -16.77 8.86 -5.07
CA GLY A 108 -16.96 7.73 -5.95
C GLY A 108 -16.17 7.89 -7.25
N TRP A 109 -16.43 7.00 -8.20
CA TRP A 109 -15.82 7.04 -9.53
C TRP A 109 -16.40 8.17 -10.39
N ASN A 110 -15.53 8.96 -11.01
CA ASN A 110 -15.87 10.08 -11.86
C ASN A 110 -15.07 10.01 -13.17
N ARG A 111 -15.79 9.89 -14.29
CA ARG A 111 -15.19 9.79 -15.64
C ARG A 111 -14.90 11.16 -16.23
N TYR A 112 -13.83 11.24 -17.01
CA TYR A 112 -13.46 12.40 -17.80
C TYR A 112 -12.63 11.98 -19.02
N GLN A 113 -12.50 12.89 -19.98
CA GLN A 113 -11.60 12.70 -21.11
C GLN A 113 -10.33 13.54 -20.87
N LEU A 114 -9.17 12.87 -20.84
CA LEU A 114 -7.88 13.51 -20.64
C LEU A 114 -7.32 14.09 -21.94
N ALA A 115 -7.52 13.39 -23.05
CA ALA A 115 -7.13 13.84 -24.38
C ALA A 115 -8.20 13.46 -25.43
N PRO A 116 -8.50 14.35 -26.41
CA PRO A 116 -9.57 14.15 -27.39
C PRO A 116 -9.26 13.00 -28.37
N ALA A 117 -10.26 12.64 -29.19
CA ALA A 117 -10.12 11.65 -30.25
C ALA A 117 -8.88 11.87 -31.13
N GLY A 118 -8.22 10.79 -31.52
CA GLY A 118 -7.01 10.80 -32.33
C GLY A 118 -5.73 11.24 -31.59
N SER A 119 -5.75 11.31 -30.26
CA SER A 119 -4.56 11.69 -29.47
C SER A 119 -3.55 10.56 -29.28
N ALA A 120 -3.97 9.29 -29.41
CA ALA A 120 -3.15 8.12 -29.13
C ALA A 120 -3.23 7.06 -30.23
N VAL A 121 -2.16 6.28 -30.36
CA VAL A 121 -2.18 5.03 -31.15
C VAL A 121 -3.05 4.00 -30.43
N GLN A 122 -3.95 3.35 -31.17
CA GLN A 122 -4.94 2.43 -30.64
C GLN A 122 -4.36 1.20 -29.90
N THR A 123 -3.14 0.77 -30.22
CA THR A 123 -2.45 -0.36 -29.58
C THR A 123 -1.28 0.07 -28.70
N SER A 124 -1.21 1.36 -28.33
CA SER A 124 -0.10 1.85 -27.51
C SER A 124 -0.31 1.54 -26.03
N ALA A 125 0.81 1.49 -25.30
CA ALA A 125 0.78 1.50 -23.86
C ALA A 125 0.33 2.87 -23.33
N VAL A 126 -0.29 2.86 -22.15
CA VAL A 126 -0.48 4.03 -21.29
C VAL A 126 0.38 3.78 -20.06
N CYS A 127 1.12 4.78 -19.61
CA CYS A 127 1.90 4.75 -18.38
C CYS A 127 1.52 5.95 -17.53
N ALA A 128 1.48 5.78 -16.21
CA ALA A 128 1.21 6.86 -15.29
C ALA A 128 2.08 6.73 -14.04
N GLN A 129 2.42 7.87 -13.45
CA GLN A 129 3.12 7.95 -12.16
C GLN A 129 2.57 9.11 -11.33
N SER A 130 2.73 8.98 -10.01
CA SER A 130 2.53 10.07 -9.07
C SER A 130 3.82 10.27 -8.29
N ARG A 131 4.47 11.43 -8.49
CA ARG A 131 5.72 11.74 -7.80
C ARG A 131 5.55 12.19 -6.35
N ASP A 132 4.38 12.76 -6.06
CA ASP A 132 3.95 13.16 -4.73
C ASP A 132 2.41 13.34 -4.70
N PRO A 133 1.79 13.53 -3.52
CA PRO A 133 0.34 13.67 -3.38
C PRO A 133 -0.35 14.73 -4.25
N ASN A 134 0.42 15.69 -4.78
CA ASN A 134 -0.06 16.85 -5.52
C ASN A 134 0.28 16.81 -7.01
N HIS A 135 0.96 15.78 -7.50
CA HIS A 135 1.41 15.70 -8.88
C HIS A 135 1.19 14.31 -9.47
N MET A 136 0.63 14.29 -10.69
CA MET A 136 0.51 13.07 -11.49
C MET A 136 0.87 13.36 -12.93
N HIS A 137 1.44 12.35 -13.57
CA HIS A 137 1.83 12.38 -14.95
C HIS A 137 1.27 11.15 -15.66
N VAL A 138 0.78 11.35 -16.88
CA VAL A 138 0.25 10.29 -17.76
C VAL A 138 0.90 10.43 -19.11
N TRP A 139 1.41 9.33 -19.65
CA TRP A 139 2.11 9.29 -20.93
C TRP A 139 1.54 8.23 -21.85
N TRP A 140 1.58 8.51 -23.14
CA TRP A 140 1.12 7.61 -24.20
C TRP A 140 1.87 7.87 -25.51
N VAL A 141 1.74 6.95 -26.47
CA VAL A 141 2.32 7.12 -27.81
C VAL A 141 1.30 7.81 -28.72
N GLY A 142 1.67 8.96 -29.28
CA GLY A 142 0.85 9.68 -30.26
C GLY A 142 0.84 9.00 -31.64
N PRO A 143 -0.13 9.30 -32.53
CA PRO A 143 -0.35 8.59 -33.79
C PRO A 143 0.85 8.51 -34.75
N GLN A 144 1.80 9.44 -34.61
CA GLN A 144 3.03 9.51 -35.42
C GLN A 144 4.27 9.02 -34.65
N GLY A 145 4.10 8.30 -33.53
CA GLY A 145 5.21 7.82 -32.71
C GLY A 145 5.86 8.90 -31.84
N SER A 146 5.13 9.96 -31.50
CA SER A 146 5.53 10.90 -30.44
C SER A 146 5.34 10.28 -29.06
N ILE A 147 6.05 10.78 -28.05
CA ILE A 147 5.71 10.52 -26.65
C ILE A 147 4.98 11.75 -26.11
N GLU A 148 3.69 11.59 -25.86
CA GLU A 148 2.81 12.62 -25.33
C GLU A 148 2.74 12.55 -23.80
N GLU A 149 2.41 13.67 -23.17
CA GLU A 149 2.31 13.81 -21.72
C GLU A 149 1.05 14.62 -21.34
N ALA A 150 0.43 14.23 -20.24
CA ALA A 150 -0.47 15.09 -19.48
C ALA A 150 0.00 15.17 -18.02
N ILE A 151 0.06 16.39 -17.49
CA ILE A 151 0.48 16.70 -16.13
C ILE A 151 -0.70 17.26 -15.37
N TRP A 152 -0.97 16.70 -14.20
CA TRP A 152 -1.89 17.25 -13.22
C TRP A 152 -1.12 17.77 -12.02
N GLU A 153 -1.53 18.94 -11.55
CA GLU A 153 -1.06 19.49 -10.29
C GLU A 153 -2.28 19.87 -9.44
N LEU A 154 -2.18 19.71 -8.12
CA LEU A 154 -3.27 20.03 -7.21
C LEU A 154 -3.82 21.45 -7.45
N ASN A 155 -5.14 21.56 -7.59
CA ASN A 155 -5.88 22.79 -7.89
C ASN A 155 -5.60 23.42 -9.27
N LYS A 156 -4.96 22.69 -10.20
CA LYS A 156 -4.78 23.11 -11.59
C LYS A 156 -5.52 22.19 -12.53
N ASN A 157 -5.76 22.68 -13.75
CA ASN A 157 -6.24 21.84 -14.84
C ASN A 157 -5.09 21.00 -15.40
N TRP A 158 -5.44 19.85 -15.98
CA TRP A 158 -4.50 19.07 -16.78
C TRP A 158 -3.84 19.93 -17.86
N LYS A 159 -2.52 19.84 -17.95
CA LYS A 159 -1.73 20.45 -19.02
C LYS A 159 -1.16 19.34 -19.88
N ARG A 160 -1.21 19.51 -21.20
CA ARG A 160 -0.59 18.57 -22.14
C ARG A 160 0.71 19.13 -22.72
N SER A 161 1.67 18.25 -22.91
CA SER A 161 3.01 18.51 -23.46
C SER A 161 3.49 17.28 -24.23
N GLN A 162 4.67 17.40 -24.83
CA GLN A 162 5.31 16.33 -25.58
C GLN A 162 6.70 16.10 -25.01
N VAL A 163 7.03 14.86 -24.67
CA VAL A 163 8.35 14.45 -24.18
C VAL A 163 9.30 14.20 -25.34
N ALA A 164 8.79 13.61 -26.43
CA ALA A 164 9.58 13.32 -27.62
C ALA A 164 8.77 13.55 -28.91
N SER A 165 9.44 14.13 -29.92
CA SER A 165 8.88 14.47 -31.24
C SER A 165 8.29 13.27 -31.98
N PRO A 166 7.47 13.47 -33.04
CA PRO A 166 7.04 12.39 -33.93
C PRO A 166 8.21 11.53 -34.42
N GLY A 167 7.99 10.22 -34.53
CA GLY A 167 8.99 9.22 -34.92
C GLY A 167 9.92 8.74 -33.80
N ALA A 168 9.74 9.21 -32.56
CA ALA A 168 10.60 8.83 -31.43
C ALA A 168 10.35 7.42 -30.89
N ALA A 169 9.10 6.93 -30.96
CA ALA A 169 8.69 5.64 -30.41
C ALA A 169 8.05 4.74 -31.45
N ALA A 170 8.20 3.42 -31.29
CA ALA A 170 7.41 2.45 -32.02
C ALA A 170 5.92 2.62 -31.69
N LEU A 171 5.02 2.39 -32.66
CA LEU A 171 3.58 2.59 -32.46
C LEU A 171 2.97 1.64 -31.42
N SER A 172 3.55 0.45 -31.26
CA SER A 172 3.22 -0.49 -30.19
C SER A 172 4.34 -0.53 -29.13
N SER A 173 4.99 0.60 -28.86
CA SER A 173 5.99 0.70 -27.80
C SER A 173 5.34 0.49 -26.44
N SER A 174 6.02 -0.28 -25.60
CA SER A 174 5.81 -0.25 -24.16
C SER A 174 6.38 1.05 -23.60
N LEU A 175 5.78 1.53 -22.51
CA LEU A 175 6.22 2.72 -21.77
C LEU A 175 6.46 2.33 -20.32
N SER A 176 7.47 2.91 -19.71
CA SER A 176 7.68 2.80 -18.28
C SER A 176 8.20 4.10 -17.72
N ALA A 177 7.75 4.48 -16.53
CA ALA A 177 8.20 5.67 -15.85
C ALA A 177 8.47 5.36 -14.37
N VAL A 178 9.39 6.12 -13.78
CA VAL A 178 9.75 6.04 -12.37
C VAL A 178 9.98 7.44 -11.85
N THR A 179 9.48 7.68 -10.65
CA THR A 179 9.88 8.80 -9.81
C THR A 179 10.82 8.26 -8.73
N ARG A 180 12.03 8.82 -8.62
CA ARG A 180 12.97 8.45 -7.55
C ARG A 180 12.77 9.25 -6.26
N ILE A 181 12.49 10.54 -6.42
CA ILE A 181 12.15 11.51 -5.37
C ILE A 181 11.11 12.49 -5.94
N PRO A 182 10.37 13.23 -5.09
CA PRO A 182 9.27 14.10 -5.52
C PRO A 182 9.59 15.10 -6.64
N THR A 183 10.86 15.44 -6.88
CA THR A 183 11.30 16.45 -7.83
C THR A 183 11.91 15.87 -9.12
N THR A 184 11.74 14.57 -9.38
CA THR A 184 12.37 13.89 -10.52
C THR A 184 11.41 12.97 -11.25
N GLU A 185 11.47 12.95 -12.57
CA GLU A 185 10.78 11.97 -13.41
C GLU A 185 11.74 11.36 -14.42
N GLU A 186 11.67 10.04 -14.56
CA GLU A 186 12.32 9.29 -15.62
C GLU A 186 11.29 8.48 -16.41
N MET A 187 11.45 8.45 -17.74
CA MET A 187 10.61 7.66 -18.62
C MET A 187 11.42 6.96 -19.70
N TRP A 188 10.99 5.75 -20.06
CA TRP A 188 11.62 4.90 -21.07
C TRP A 188 10.59 4.34 -22.05
N TRP A 189 11.05 4.11 -23.27
CA TRP A 189 10.26 3.53 -24.35
C TRP A 189 11.16 2.77 -25.34
N ILE A 190 10.52 2.09 -26.29
CA ILE A 190 11.16 1.35 -27.37
C ILE A 190 11.04 2.17 -28.66
N GLY A 191 12.16 2.48 -29.30
CA GLY A 191 12.20 3.19 -30.58
C GLY A 191 11.71 2.33 -31.77
N PRO A 192 11.39 2.93 -32.93
CA PRO A 192 10.87 2.20 -34.11
C PRO A 192 11.78 1.09 -34.64
N GLY A 193 13.09 1.19 -34.41
CA GLY A 193 14.08 0.16 -34.76
C GLY A 193 14.39 -0.82 -33.62
N GLY A 194 13.66 -0.79 -32.51
CA GLY A 194 13.95 -1.59 -31.33
C GLY A 194 15.14 -1.07 -30.50
N SER A 195 15.42 0.24 -30.52
CA SER A 195 16.30 0.88 -29.53
C SER A 195 15.60 0.98 -28.19
N VAL A 196 16.36 1.06 -27.10
CA VAL A 196 15.84 1.40 -25.77
C VAL A 196 16.21 2.85 -25.50
N GLU A 197 15.19 3.70 -25.44
CA GLU A 197 15.30 5.14 -25.32
C GLU A 197 14.82 5.59 -23.94
N GLY A 198 15.26 6.76 -23.50
CA GLY A 198 14.76 7.38 -22.30
C GLY A 198 14.78 8.89 -22.35
N ALA A 199 14.05 9.48 -21.40
CA ALA A 199 14.15 10.88 -21.06
C ALA A 199 14.04 11.07 -19.55
N PHE A 200 14.64 12.14 -19.04
CA PHE A 200 14.46 12.58 -17.67
C PHE A 200 14.08 14.06 -17.61
N TRP A 201 13.37 14.43 -16.56
CA TRP A 201 13.04 15.81 -16.21
C TRP A 201 13.20 15.99 -14.71
N TYR A 202 13.91 17.04 -14.30
CA TYR A 202 14.03 17.42 -12.90
C TYR A 202 13.38 18.79 -12.67
N GLU A 203 12.86 19.01 -11.46
CA GLU A 203 12.21 20.27 -11.13
C GLU A 203 13.14 21.46 -11.38
N GLY A 204 12.67 22.41 -12.18
CA GLY A 204 13.45 23.55 -12.68
C GLY A 204 13.90 23.40 -14.14
N ASP A 205 13.89 22.20 -14.70
CA ASP A 205 14.16 21.98 -16.12
C ASP A 205 13.01 22.49 -16.99
N VAL A 206 13.36 23.13 -18.10
CA VAL A 206 12.39 23.66 -19.07
C VAL A 206 11.96 22.59 -20.09
N HIS A 207 12.82 21.59 -20.33
CA HIS A 207 12.59 20.53 -21.31
C HIS A 207 13.07 19.18 -20.76
N TRP A 208 12.46 18.12 -21.25
CA TRP A 208 12.94 16.76 -21.06
C TRP A 208 14.31 16.56 -21.74
N THR A 209 15.25 15.93 -21.04
CA THR A 209 16.55 15.56 -21.61
C THR A 209 16.51 14.11 -22.08
N ARG A 210 16.72 13.90 -23.38
CA ARG A 210 16.70 12.58 -24.03
C ARG A 210 18.05 11.88 -24.02
N TYR A 211 18.00 10.54 -23.98
CA TYR A 211 19.18 9.67 -24.09
C TYR A 211 18.81 8.30 -24.66
N GLU A 212 19.80 7.59 -25.19
CA GLU A 212 19.68 6.20 -25.65
C GLU A 212 20.41 5.27 -24.66
N ILE A 213 19.76 4.19 -24.24
CA ILE A 213 20.35 3.14 -23.39
C ILE A 213 20.92 2.02 -24.26
N ALA A 214 20.23 1.69 -25.35
CA ALA A 214 20.57 0.60 -26.24
C ALA A 214 20.19 0.91 -27.69
N SER A 215 21.10 0.62 -28.62
CA SER A 215 20.90 0.86 -30.05
C SER A 215 19.78 0.03 -30.67
N ALA A 216 19.37 0.36 -31.88
CA ALA A 216 18.41 -0.40 -32.67
C ALA A 216 18.71 -1.92 -32.68
N GLY A 217 17.66 -2.74 -32.63
CA GLY A 217 17.71 -4.20 -32.54
C GLY A 217 17.88 -4.76 -31.12
N SER A 218 17.97 -3.90 -30.09
CA SER A 218 18.20 -4.33 -28.70
C SER A 218 16.94 -4.73 -27.93
N ALA A 219 15.75 -4.33 -28.39
CA ALA A 219 14.48 -4.60 -27.73
C ALA A 219 13.41 -5.05 -28.72
N SER A 220 12.58 -6.00 -28.27
CA SER A 220 11.43 -6.48 -29.04
C SER A 220 10.26 -5.51 -28.91
N ILE A 221 9.77 -5.02 -30.05
CA ILE A 221 8.67 -4.06 -30.11
C ILE A 221 7.36 -4.75 -29.67
N GLY A 222 6.64 -4.13 -28.74
CA GLY A 222 5.42 -4.70 -28.14
C GLY A 222 5.66 -5.68 -26.98
N ALA A 223 6.91 -5.89 -26.57
CA ALA A 223 7.24 -6.66 -25.38
C ALA A 223 7.31 -5.77 -24.12
N GLY A 224 7.25 -6.38 -22.94
CA GLY A 224 7.33 -5.67 -21.67
C GLY A 224 8.61 -4.85 -21.49
N LEU A 225 8.44 -3.64 -20.94
CA LEU A 225 9.50 -2.72 -20.52
C LEU A 225 9.14 -2.23 -19.11
N LYS A 226 10.02 -2.40 -18.14
CA LYS A 226 9.75 -1.98 -16.76
C LYS A 226 10.97 -1.34 -16.11
N GLY A 227 10.81 -0.08 -15.72
CA GLY A 227 11.76 0.63 -14.86
C GLY A 227 11.39 0.47 -13.39
N GLN A 228 12.40 0.53 -12.54
CA GLN A 228 12.24 0.67 -11.09
C GLN A 228 13.38 1.50 -10.49
N SER A 229 13.13 2.02 -9.29
CA SER A 229 14.13 2.61 -8.43
C SER A 229 14.01 2.00 -7.04
N ARG A 230 15.12 1.51 -6.52
CA ARG A 230 15.20 0.95 -5.15
C ARG A 230 15.64 1.98 -4.12
N VAL A 231 16.43 2.93 -4.57
CA VAL A 231 16.98 4.03 -3.78
C VAL A 231 17.10 5.24 -4.70
N PRO A 232 17.00 6.48 -4.17
CA PRO A 232 17.05 7.69 -4.98
C PRO A 232 18.23 7.80 -5.96
N GLY A 233 19.36 7.14 -5.69
CA GLY A 233 20.55 7.22 -6.53
C GLY A 233 20.65 6.17 -7.65
N LEU A 234 19.70 5.25 -7.77
CA LEU A 234 19.85 4.07 -8.64
C LEU A 234 18.61 3.82 -9.49
N LEU A 235 18.83 3.49 -10.76
CA LEU A 235 17.80 3.10 -11.72
C LEU A 235 18.11 1.73 -12.30
N ASP A 236 17.09 0.88 -12.37
CA ASP A 236 17.11 -0.41 -13.03
C ASP A 236 16.00 -0.43 -14.11
N LEU A 237 16.31 -0.90 -15.31
CA LEU A 237 15.39 -1.04 -16.44
C LEU A 237 15.49 -2.44 -17.02
N PHE A 238 14.34 -3.09 -17.21
CA PHE A 238 14.24 -4.45 -17.72
C PHE A 238 13.46 -4.48 -19.03
N TRP A 239 13.94 -5.23 -20.01
CA TRP A 239 13.26 -5.41 -21.29
C TRP A 239 13.55 -6.77 -21.92
N ILE A 240 12.74 -7.13 -22.92
CA ILE A 240 12.92 -8.36 -23.69
C ILE A 240 13.64 -8.04 -25.01
N HIS A 241 14.76 -8.72 -25.26
CA HIS A 241 15.49 -8.64 -26.52
C HIS A 241 14.82 -9.51 -27.61
N PRO A 242 14.94 -9.20 -28.93
CA PRO A 242 14.31 -9.98 -29.99
C PRO A 242 14.67 -11.48 -30.04
N ASN A 243 15.80 -11.88 -29.45
CA ASN A 243 16.18 -13.30 -29.31
C ASN A 243 15.52 -14.01 -28.10
N GLY A 244 14.61 -13.35 -27.39
CA GLY A 244 13.92 -13.88 -26.21
C GLY A 244 14.77 -13.89 -24.93
N SER A 245 15.89 -13.17 -24.86
CA SER A 245 16.59 -12.95 -23.59
C SER A 245 16.00 -11.78 -22.81
N VAL A 246 16.02 -11.86 -21.49
CA VAL A 246 15.67 -10.74 -20.61
C VAL A 246 16.93 -9.95 -20.33
N GLN A 247 16.88 -8.65 -20.61
CA GLN A 247 18.00 -7.72 -20.48
C GLN A 247 17.79 -6.79 -19.31
N VAL A 248 18.90 -6.33 -18.73
CA VAL A 248 18.94 -5.35 -17.66
C VAL A 248 19.83 -4.19 -18.09
N GLY A 249 19.34 -2.98 -17.84
CA GLY A 249 20.13 -1.76 -17.78
C GLY A 249 20.13 -1.27 -16.35
N THR A 250 21.29 -0.96 -15.78
CA THR A 250 21.40 -0.40 -14.44
C THR A 250 22.35 0.78 -14.45
N THR A 251 22.02 1.82 -13.68
CA THR A 251 22.89 2.98 -13.52
C THR A 251 22.75 3.63 -12.16
N ASN A 252 23.85 4.23 -11.70
CA ASN A 252 23.78 5.26 -10.67
C ASN A 252 23.59 6.61 -11.36
N ILE A 253 22.78 7.49 -10.78
CA ILE A 253 22.52 8.81 -11.39
C ILE A 253 23.85 9.54 -11.66
N GLY A 254 24.01 10.01 -12.90
CA GLY A 254 25.23 10.67 -13.40
C GLY A 254 26.25 9.72 -14.05
N ASN A 255 26.10 8.41 -13.92
CA ASN A 255 26.98 7.43 -14.57
C ASN A 255 26.38 6.90 -15.89
N PRO A 256 27.23 6.37 -16.79
CA PRO A 256 26.76 5.62 -17.95
C PRO A 256 25.98 4.36 -17.55
N TRP A 257 25.00 3.98 -18.37
CA TRP A 257 24.26 2.74 -18.21
C TRP A 257 25.16 1.52 -18.41
N THR A 258 25.10 0.59 -17.46
CA THR A 258 25.67 -0.75 -17.61
C THR A 258 24.58 -1.72 -18.04
N ARG A 259 24.87 -2.57 -19.02
CA ARG A 259 23.91 -3.55 -19.53
C ARG A 259 24.43 -4.98 -19.38
N TYR A 260 23.53 -5.89 -19.03
CA TYR A 260 23.82 -7.32 -18.96
C TYR A 260 22.55 -8.14 -19.17
N GLN A 261 22.73 -9.43 -19.42
CA GLN A 261 21.64 -10.37 -19.62
C GLN A 261 21.21 -11.01 -18.29
N LEU A 262 19.93 -10.91 -17.96
CA LEU A 262 19.32 -11.60 -16.81
C LEU A 262 18.89 -13.01 -17.19
N GLY A 263 18.02 -13.14 -18.20
CA GLY A 263 17.53 -14.42 -18.70
C GLY A 263 18.19 -14.80 -20.03
N PRO A 264 18.56 -16.08 -20.26
CA PRO A 264 19.23 -16.50 -21.50
C PRO A 264 18.35 -16.32 -22.76
N PRO A 265 18.93 -16.34 -23.98
CA PRO A 265 18.16 -16.34 -25.21
C PRO A 265 17.09 -17.45 -25.22
N GLY A 266 15.88 -17.12 -25.69
CA GLY A 266 14.73 -18.02 -25.67
C GLY A 266 14.02 -18.19 -24.33
N SER A 267 14.44 -17.52 -23.26
CA SER A 267 13.79 -17.62 -21.93
C SER A 267 12.49 -16.80 -21.81
N ALA A 268 12.28 -15.81 -22.66
CA ALA A 268 11.11 -14.94 -22.68
C ALA A 268 10.41 -14.96 -24.06
N ALA A 269 9.08 -14.86 -24.06
CA ALA A 269 8.31 -14.67 -25.26
C ALA A 269 8.47 -13.23 -25.79
N ALA A 270 8.78 -13.09 -27.08
CA ALA A 270 9.18 -11.81 -27.66
C ALA A 270 8.06 -10.73 -27.75
N GLN A 271 6.82 -11.05 -27.39
CA GLN A 271 5.68 -10.10 -27.41
C GLN A 271 4.82 -10.24 -26.14
N SER A 272 5.41 -10.72 -25.04
CA SER A 272 4.73 -10.86 -23.76
C SER A 272 5.10 -9.75 -22.79
N GLY A 273 4.32 -9.68 -21.71
CA GLY A 273 4.59 -8.83 -20.57
C GLY A 273 5.84 -9.23 -19.80
N LEU A 274 6.41 -8.21 -19.18
CA LEU A 274 7.45 -8.29 -18.17
C LEU A 274 7.05 -7.25 -17.11
N THR A 275 7.12 -7.62 -15.85
CA THR A 275 6.99 -6.69 -14.73
C THR A 275 8.09 -6.93 -13.71
N ALA A 276 8.30 -5.96 -12.85
CA ALA A 276 9.33 -5.97 -11.82
C ALA A 276 8.82 -5.20 -10.61
N LEU A 277 9.32 -5.59 -9.45
CA LEU A 277 8.95 -5.02 -8.17
C LEU A 277 10.18 -5.01 -7.26
N ALA A 278 10.34 -3.91 -6.54
CA ALA A 278 11.21 -3.83 -5.39
C ALA A 278 10.35 -3.51 -4.16
N ARG A 279 10.40 -4.37 -3.16
CA ARG A 279 9.64 -4.19 -1.91
C ARG A 279 10.41 -3.39 -0.87
N THR A 280 11.74 -3.45 -0.97
CA THR A 280 12.68 -2.73 -0.12
C THR A 280 13.87 -2.27 -0.97
N PRO A 281 14.70 -1.35 -0.47
CA PRO A 281 15.97 -0.97 -1.12
C PRO A 281 16.91 -2.14 -1.47
N THR A 282 16.73 -3.28 -0.79
CA THR A 282 17.63 -4.43 -0.81
C THR A 282 17.06 -5.62 -1.58
N THR A 283 15.87 -5.51 -2.16
CA THR A 283 15.19 -6.59 -2.88
C THR A 283 14.82 -6.18 -4.30
N GLN A 284 14.91 -7.13 -5.23
CA GLN A 284 14.41 -7.01 -6.60
C GLN A 284 13.83 -8.33 -7.04
N GLU A 285 12.68 -8.28 -7.70
CA GLU A 285 12.08 -9.39 -8.42
C GLU A 285 11.64 -8.94 -9.80
N VAL A 286 11.81 -9.81 -10.78
CA VAL A 286 11.42 -9.61 -12.18
C VAL A 286 10.69 -10.86 -12.66
N TRP A 287 9.50 -10.67 -13.24
CA TRP A 287 8.69 -11.75 -13.79
C TRP A 287 8.45 -11.55 -15.26
N TRP A 288 8.47 -12.64 -16.02
CA TRP A 288 8.19 -12.63 -17.45
C TRP A 288 7.54 -13.95 -17.89
N VAL A 289 6.90 -13.91 -19.05
CA VAL A 289 6.30 -15.09 -19.69
C VAL A 289 7.33 -15.74 -20.62
N ALA A 290 7.52 -17.05 -20.49
CA ALA A 290 8.35 -17.83 -21.39
C ALA A 290 7.57 -18.25 -22.67
N PRO A 291 8.26 -18.71 -23.74
CA PRO A 291 7.60 -19.12 -24.98
C PRO A 291 6.60 -20.27 -24.86
N ASP A 292 6.65 -21.07 -23.80
CA ASP A 292 5.70 -22.15 -23.51
C ASP A 292 4.52 -21.70 -22.62
N GLY A 293 4.44 -20.40 -22.29
CA GLY A 293 3.41 -19.84 -21.42
C GLY A 293 3.65 -20.04 -19.92
N SER A 294 4.80 -20.57 -19.51
CA SER A 294 5.21 -20.56 -18.10
C SER A 294 5.54 -19.13 -17.62
N ILE A 295 5.34 -18.87 -16.33
CA ILE A 295 5.82 -17.64 -15.69
C ILE A 295 7.16 -17.94 -15.05
N GLN A 296 8.16 -17.14 -15.39
CA GLN A 296 9.48 -17.19 -14.77
C GLN A 296 9.60 -16.06 -13.73
N ASP A 297 10.34 -16.35 -12.68
CA ASP A 297 10.73 -15.40 -11.62
C ASP A 297 12.25 -15.34 -11.59
N ALA A 298 12.79 -14.12 -11.58
CA ALA A 298 14.14 -13.87 -11.14
C ALA A 298 14.15 -12.93 -9.93
N TYR A 299 14.83 -13.34 -8.86
CA TYR A 299 15.03 -12.49 -7.69
C TYR A 299 16.52 -12.27 -7.39
N TRP A 300 16.80 -11.09 -6.85
CA TRP A 300 18.09 -10.73 -6.28
C TRP A 300 17.87 -9.98 -4.98
N TYR A 301 18.52 -10.44 -3.93
CA TYR A 301 18.55 -9.77 -2.62
C TYR A 301 19.97 -9.38 -2.26
N GLN A 302 20.11 -8.29 -1.51
CA GLN A 302 21.41 -7.78 -1.09
C GLN A 302 22.26 -8.88 -0.43
N GLY A 303 23.50 -9.03 -0.90
CA GLY A 303 24.42 -10.08 -0.47
C GLY A 303 24.49 -11.28 -1.41
N MET A 304 23.55 -11.42 -2.35
CA MET A 304 23.63 -12.44 -3.39
C MET A 304 24.64 -12.06 -4.47
N GLN A 305 25.41 -13.04 -4.94
CA GLN A 305 26.41 -12.87 -6.00
C GLN A 305 25.78 -12.81 -7.40
N SER A 306 24.61 -13.42 -7.57
CA SER A 306 23.89 -13.49 -8.84
C SER A 306 22.38 -13.53 -8.59
N TRP A 307 21.62 -13.22 -9.63
CA TRP A 307 20.19 -13.51 -9.66
C TRP A 307 19.93 -15.01 -9.54
N THR A 308 18.83 -15.37 -8.88
CA THR A 308 18.29 -16.72 -8.90
C THR A 308 17.05 -16.72 -9.79
N ILE A 309 16.97 -17.67 -10.72
CA ILE A 309 15.87 -17.78 -11.68
C ILE A 309 15.19 -19.14 -11.52
N PHE A 310 13.86 -19.15 -11.46
CA PHE A 310 13.08 -20.38 -11.42
C PHE A 310 11.73 -20.22 -12.13
N THR A 311 11.12 -21.34 -12.50
CA THR A 311 9.77 -21.36 -13.05
C THR A 311 8.76 -21.22 -11.91
N LEU A 312 8.08 -20.08 -11.87
CA LEU A 312 7.07 -19.74 -10.88
C LEU A 312 5.73 -20.41 -11.18
N ALA A 313 5.31 -20.43 -12.45
CA ALA A 313 4.10 -21.10 -12.91
C ALA A 313 4.42 -22.04 -14.09
N PRO A 314 3.83 -23.24 -14.15
CA PRO A 314 4.17 -24.23 -15.17
C PRO A 314 3.78 -23.78 -16.59
N ALA A 315 4.27 -24.50 -17.61
CA ALA A 315 3.92 -24.27 -19.01
C ALA A 315 2.40 -24.22 -19.23
N GLY A 316 1.94 -23.33 -20.11
CA GLY A 316 0.52 -23.12 -20.39
C GLY A 316 -0.25 -22.31 -19.33
N SER A 317 0.43 -21.69 -18.36
CA SER A 317 -0.22 -20.86 -17.35
C SER A 317 -0.73 -19.54 -17.93
N ALA A 318 0.10 -18.83 -18.69
CA ALA A 318 -0.17 -17.50 -19.22
C ALA A 318 -0.43 -17.48 -20.73
N SER A 319 -1.27 -16.55 -21.18
CA SER A 319 -1.41 -16.24 -22.60
C SER A 319 -0.10 -15.63 -23.14
N HIS A 320 0.33 -16.02 -24.34
CA HIS A 320 1.59 -15.55 -24.95
C HIS A 320 1.65 -14.03 -25.19
N SER A 321 0.51 -13.36 -25.14
CA SER A 321 0.36 -11.93 -25.38
C SER A 321 -0.11 -11.16 -24.15
N THR A 322 -0.10 -11.78 -22.96
CA THR A 322 -0.51 -11.10 -21.74
C THR A 322 0.46 -9.98 -21.40
N HIS A 323 -0.06 -8.81 -21.02
CA HIS A 323 0.70 -7.88 -20.19
C HIS A 323 0.67 -8.35 -18.74
N MET A 324 1.62 -7.86 -17.94
CA MET A 324 1.74 -8.22 -16.53
C MET A 324 1.73 -6.95 -15.68
N ALA A 325 1.13 -7.02 -14.51
CA ALA A 325 1.27 -5.99 -13.48
C ALA A 325 1.74 -6.65 -12.20
N SER A 326 2.58 -5.94 -11.44
CA SER A 326 2.95 -6.36 -10.10
C SER A 326 2.72 -5.23 -9.12
N VAL A 327 2.26 -5.58 -7.94
CA VAL A 327 2.05 -4.65 -6.83
C VAL A 327 2.49 -5.33 -5.54
N SER A 328 2.76 -4.52 -4.53
CA SER A 328 3.05 -4.96 -3.18
C SER A 328 2.09 -4.23 -2.26
N ARG A 329 1.28 -4.98 -1.50
CA ARG A 329 0.43 -4.41 -0.45
C ARG A 329 1.20 -4.21 0.85
N TYR A 330 2.20 -5.07 1.09
CA TYR A 330 3.09 -5.03 2.23
C TYR A 330 4.52 -5.30 1.76
N PRO A 331 5.56 -4.81 2.44
CA PRO A 331 6.96 -5.10 2.14
C PRO A 331 7.32 -6.60 2.12
N GLY A 332 6.49 -7.45 2.75
CA GLY A 332 6.55 -8.92 2.71
C GLY A 332 5.60 -9.60 1.72
N THR A 333 4.95 -8.86 0.82
CA THR A 333 4.01 -9.41 -0.17
C THR A 333 4.36 -9.00 -1.59
N MET A 334 4.09 -9.92 -2.50
CA MET A 334 4.05 -9.67 -3.93
C MET A 334 2.73 -10.19 -4.46
N GLU A 335 2.17 -9.46 -5.41
CA GLU A 335 1.04 -9.87 -6.21
C GLU A 335 1.41 -9.65 -7.68
N VAL A 336 1.24 -10.69 -8.51
CA VAL A 336 1.66 -10.69 -9.92
C VAL A 336 0.46 -11.11 -10.78
N TRP A 337 -0.07 -10.13 -11.49
CA TRP A 337 -1.28 -10.25 -12.30
C TRP A 337 -0.96 -10.51 -13.76
N TYR A 338 -1.64 -11.50 -14.34
CA TYR A 338 -1.56 -11.83 -15.76
C TYR A 338 -2.86 -12.47 -16.26
N ALA A 339 -3.06 -12.45 -17.58
CA ALA A 339 -4.11 -13.21 -18.24
C ALA A 339 -3.63 -14.65 -18.48
N SER A 340 -4.38 -15.60 -17.95
CA SER A 340 -4.14 -17.03 -18.20
C SER A 340 -4.48 -17.43 -19.64
N THR A 341 -4.17 -18.65 -20.04
CA THR A 341 -4.44 -19.15 -21.41
C THR A 341 -5.92 -19.16 -21.80
N ASN A 342 -6.83 -19.23 -20.83
CA ASN A 342 -8.27 -19.06 -21.06
C ASN A 342 -8.74 -17.60 -20.95
N LEU A 343 -7.80 -16.66 -20.90
CA LEU A 343 -8.00 -15.22 -20.76
C LEU A 343 -8.68 -14.80 -19.45
N SER A 344 -8.63 -15.63 -18.41
CA SER A 344 -9.04 -15.20 -17.07
C SER A 344 -7.90 -14.48 -16.35
N LEU A 345 -8.22 -13.38 -15.66
CA LEU A 345 -7.28 -12.64 -14.83
C LEU A 345 -6.85 -13.53 -13.65
N THR A 346 -5.55 -13.76 -13.53
CA THR A 346 -4.93 -14.66 -12.55
C THR A 346 -3.89 -13.89 -11.76
N ASP A 347 -3.88 -14.11 -10.46
CA ASP A 347 -2.84 -13.64 -9.55
C ASP A 347 -1.97 -14.81 -9.11
N ILE A 348 -0.66 -14.59 -9.06
CA ILE A 348 0.29 -15.41 -8.31
C ILE A 348 0.89 -14.50 -7.26
N TYR A 349 0.75 -14.92 -6.00
CA TYR A 349 1.03 -14.06 -4.85
C TYR A 349 1.97 -14.74 -3.87
N TRP A 350 2.72 -13.92 -3.13
CA TRP A 350 3.55 -14.33 -2.02
C TRP A 350 3.11 -13.58 -0.76
N TYR A 351 2.92 -14.31 0.35
CA TYR A 351 2.68 -13.72 1.66
C TYR A 351 3.70 -14.23 2.68
N ASP A 352 4.55 -13.31 3.15
CA ASP A 352 5.41 -13.51 4.32
C ASP A 352 5.28 -12.33 5.29
N VAL A 353 4.04 -12.12 5.75
CA VAL A 353 3.73 -11.16 6.80
C VAL A 353 3.33 -11.96 8.04
N PRO A 354 4.05 -11.84 9.17
CA PRO A 354 3.63 -12.48 10.42
C PRO A 354 2.35 -11.83 10.94
N HIS A 355 1.49 -12.66 11.52
CA HIS A 355 0.25 -12.24 12.15
C HIS A 355 0.40 -12.29 13.67
N TYR A 356 -0.22 -11.32 14.35
CA TYR A 356 -0.14 -11.18 15.79
C TYR A 356 -1.52 -10.97 16.41
N ASN A 357 -1.71 -11.53 17.60
CA ASN A 357 -2.82 -11.23 18.48
C ASN A 357 -2.37 -10.22 19.53
N PHE A 358 -3.11 -9.13 19.67
CA PHE A 358 -2.93 -8.13 20.72
C PHE A 358 -4.03 -8.31 21.74
N SER A 359 -3.68 -8.45 23.01
CA SER A 359 -4.65 -8.73 24.07
C SER A 359 -4.43 -7.81 25.24
N VAL A 360 -5.51 -7.21 25.73
CA VAL A 360 -5.54 -6.81 27.14
C VAL A 360 -5.90 -8.08 27.89
N ASP A 361 -4.96 -8.64 28.64
CA ASP A 361 -5.14 -9.96 29.27
C ASP A 361 -5.94 -9.85 30.57
N THR A 362 -5.57 -8.90 31.44
CA THR A 362 -6.22 -8.72 32.74
C THR A 362 -6.37 -7.25 33.11
N ILE A 363 -7.51 -6.92 33.71
CA ILE A 363 -7.73 -5.65 34.42
C ILE A 363 -7.98 -6.00 35.88
N GLN A 364 -7.08 -5.58 36.75
CA GLN A 364 -7.13 -5.83 38.19
C GLN A 364 -7.56 -4.55 38.90
N CYS A 365 -8.67 -4.62 39.64
CA CYS A 365 -9.16 -3.53 40.48
C CYS A 365 -8.52 -3.63 41.87
N ASN A 366 -7.71 -2.64 42.25
CA ASN A 366 -7.22 -2.50 43.62
C ASN A 366 -8.07 -1.55 44.45
N VAL A 367 -8.58 -0.48 43.85
CA VAL A 367 -9.46 0.49 44.51
C VAL A 367 -10.51 0.97 43.51
N THR A 368 -11.79 0.91 43.86
CA THR A 368 -12.89 1.39 43.02
C THR A 368 -13.05 2.91 43.10
N ARG A 369 -13.49 3.54 42.00
CA ARG A 369 -13.87 4.97 41.95
C ARG A 369 -15.19 5.23 42.67
N SER A 370 -16.15 4.34 42.45
CA SER A 370 -17.41 4.27 43.16
C SER A 370 -17.23 3.65 44.55
N ARG A 371 -18.21 3.83 45.45
CA ARG A 371 -18.10 3.36 46.84
C ARG A 371 -17.98 1.83 46.99
N ASN A 372 -18.57 1.06 46.08
CA ASN A 372 -18.65 -0.40 46.19
C ASN A 372 -18.22 -1.11 44.91
N THR A 373 -18.68 -0.62 43.74
CA THR A 373 -18.49 -1.28 42.44
C THR A 373 -18.38 -0.25 41.32
N ASP A 374 -17.43 -0.46 40.40
CA ASP A 374 -17.29 0.31 39.15
C ASP A 374 -17.90 -0.46 37.98
N THR A 375 -18.68 0.18 37.13
CA THR A 375 -19.22 -0.42 35.90
C THR A 375 -18.31 -0.07 34.74
N LEU A 376 -17.51 -1.03 34.28
CA LEU A 376 -16.40 -0.77 33.37
C LEU A 376 -16.75 -0.94 31.90
N TYR A 377 -16.15 -0.08 31.08
CA TYR A 377 -16.15 -0.15 29.62
C TYR A 377 -14.72 -0.03 29.12
N ILE A 378 -14.38 -0.77 28.07
CA ILE A 378 -13.07 -0.73 27.44
C ILE A 378 -13.19 -0.49 25.94
N SER A 379 -12.28 0.32 25.41
CA SER A 379 -11.94 0.31 23.99
C SER A 379 -10.44 0.03 23.85
N ALA A 380 -10.06 -0.95 23.04
CA ALA A 380 -8.68 -1.20 22.66
C ALA A 380 -8.53 -1.12 21.15
N SER A 381 -7.35 -0.69 20.70
CA SER A 381 -7.05 -0.55 19.29
C SER A 381 -5.63 -0.93 18.93
N VAL A 382 -5.46 -1.41 17.71
CA VAL A 382 -4.16 -1.51 17.04
C VAL A 382 -4.22 -0.64 15.79
N THR A 383 -3.28 0.27 15.69
CA THR A 383 -3.12 1.14 14.52
C THR A 383 -1.78 0.83 13.89
N VAL A 384 -1.78 0.34 12.65
CA VAL A 384 -0.54 0.26 11.86
C VAL A 384 -0.49 1.47 10.93
N ALA A 385 0.68 2.10 10.82
CA ALA A 385 0.85 3.28 9.97
C ALA A 385 0.36 3.01 8.54
N GLY A 386 -0.46 3.92 8.01
CA GLY A 386 -1.03 3.77 6.67
C GLY A 386 -2.16 2.74 6.56
N ARG A 387 -2.77 2.30 7.67
CA ARG A 387 -3.95 1.41 7.69
C ARG A 387 -5.08 1.96 8.52
N ASP A 388 -6.29 1.48 8.26
CA ASP A 388 -7.42 1.70 9.14
C ASP A 388 -7.14 1.07 10.52
N PRO A 389 -7.39 1.76 11.63
CA PRO A 389 -7.20 1.17 12.94
C PRO A 389 -8.26 0.09 13.22
N VAL A 390 -7.83 -1.00 13.86
CA VAL A 390 -8.71 -2.08 14.31
C VAL A 390 -9.11 -1.83 15.75
N PHE A 391 -10.41 -1.88 16.05
CA PHE A 391 -10.95 -1.60 17.38
C PHE A 391 -11.71 -2.79 17.95
N VAL A 392 -11.74 -2.87 19.27
CA VAL A 392 -12.68 -3.66 20.04
C VAL A 392 -13.17 -2.80 21.20
N THR A 393 -14.49 -2.55 21.22
CA THR A 393 -15.14 -1.73 22.24
C THR A 393 -16.27 -2.54 22.87
N ARG A 394 -16.28 -2.67 24.20
CA ARG A 394 -17.33 -3.42 24.92
C ARG A 394 -17.47 -3.01 26.39
N SER A 395 -18.64 -3.32 26.95
CA SER A 395 -18.84 -3.32 28.40
C SER A 395 -18.16 -4.53 29.03
N LEU A 396 -17.58 -4.33 30.21
CA LEU A 396 -16.98 -5.37 31.04
C LEU A 396 -17.84 -5.69 32.28
N GLY A 397 -18.88 -4.88 32.55
CA GLY A 397 -19.77 -5.05 33.70
C GLY A 397 -19.19 -4.52 35.02
N ASP A 398 -19.78 -4.95 36.13
CA ASP A 398 -19.47 -4.42 37.46
C ASP A 398 -18.22 -5.07 38.07
N HIS A 399 -17.36 -4.24 38.66
CA HIS A 399 -16.07 -4.60 39.23
C HIS A 399 -15.97 -4.11 40.67
N ALA A 400 -15.72 -5.03 41.60
CA ALA A 400 -15.39 -4.71 42.99
C ALA A 400 -13.88 -4.75 43.21
N GLU A 401 -13.42 -4.16 44.31
CA GLU A 401 -12.05 -4.29 44.77
C GLU A 401 -11.61 -5.77 44.87
N GLY A 402 -10.43 -6.09 44.34
CA GLY A 402 -9.88 -7.44 44.27
C GLY A 402 -10.34 -8.27 43.08
N SER A 403 -11.25 -7.77 42.24
CA SER A 403 -11.69 -8.46 41.02
C SER A 403 -10.63 -8.45 39.90
N THR A 404 -10.64 -9.50 39.08
CA THR A 404 -9.80 -9.63 37.87
C THR A 404 -10.65 -10.20 36.74
N TYR A 405 -10.61 -9.58 35.56
CA TYR A 405 -11.39 -10.03 34.41
C TYR A 405 -10.50 -10.30 33.19
N PRO A 406 -10.73 -11.40 32.45
CA PRO A 406 -10.06 -11.64 31.17
C PRO A 406 -10.59 -10.65 30.13
N SER A 407 -9.71 -9.92 29.45
CA SER A 407 -10.13 -8.80 28.61
C SER A 407 -9.91 -9.03 27.11
N VAL A 408 -10.03 -7.94 26.33
CA VAL A 408 -10.26 -7.93 24.89
C VAL A 408 -9.07 -8.43 24.09
N MET A 409 -9.34 -9.06 22.95
CA MET A 409 -8.32 -9.46 21.99
C MET A 409 -8.65 -8.87 20.61
N LEU A 410 -7.62 -8.30 19.98
CA LEU A 410 -7.57 -7.94 18.57
C LEU A 410 -6.74 -9.03 17.90
N ALA A 411 -7.40 -9.92 17.19
CA ALA A 411 -6.78 -11.10 16.59
C ALA A 411 -6.33 -10.84 15.16
N ASP A 412 -5.36 -11.64 14.71
CA ASP A 412 -5.01 -11.77 13.30
C ASP A 412 -4.57 -10.47 12.64
N ILE A 413 -3.73 -9.70 13.34
CA ILE A 413 -3.21 -8.43 12.84
C ILE A 413 -1.90 -8.70 12.07
N PRO A 414 -1.86 -8.50 10.74
CA PRO A 414 -0.63 -8.65 9.97
C PRO A 414 0.34 -7.51 10.32
N VAL A 415 1.60 -7.81 10.63
CA VAL A 415 2.63 -6.80 10.90
C VAL A 415 3.95 -7.18 10.22
N ALA A 416 4.34 -6.40 9.22
CA ALA A 416 5.62 -6.44 8.50
C ALA A 416 6.76 -5.82 9.32
N ASP A 417 8.00 -6.05 8.93
CA ASP A 417 9.19 -5.65 9.72
C ASP A 417 9.41 -4.13 9.82
N ASP A 418 9.00 -3.40 8.79
CA ASP A 418 9.11 -1.95 8.68
C ASP A 418 7.84 -1.21 9.09
N ASP A 419 6.77 -1.94 9.45
CA ASP A 419 5.59 -1.35 10.04
C ASP A 419 5.93 -0.64 11.35
N ILE A 420 5.38 0.56 11.51
CA ILE A 420 5.24 1.23 12.80
C ILE A 420 3.79 1.05 13.22
N LEU A 421 3.58 0.42 14.36
CA LEU A 421 2.25 0.23 14.92
C LEU A 421 2.14 0.83 16.32
N THR A 422 0.91 1.12 16.72
CA THR A 422 0.56 1.57 18.05
C THR A 422 -0.54 0.68 18.60
N PHE A 423 -0.31 0.07 19.76
CA PHE A 423 -1.35 -0.56 20.55
C PHE A 423 -1.84 0.43 21.60
N SER A 424 -3.15 0.63 21.72
CA SER A 424 -3.73 1.52 22.71
C SER A 424 -4.94 0.92 23.38
N TYR A 425 -5.22 1.33 24.62
CA TYR A 425 -6.47 1.01 25.30
C TYR A 425 -6.93 2.17 26.18
N VAL A 426 -8.23 2.26 26.40
CA VAL A 426 -8.89 3.20 27.30
C VAL A 426 -9.95 2.44 28.09
N ILE A 427 -10.01 2.69 29.39
CA ILE A 427 -10.97 2.07 30.31
C ILE A 427 -11.67 3.17 31.10
N VAL A 428 -13.00 3.08 31.17
CA VAL A 428 -13.86 4.06 31.82
C VAL A 428 -14.82 3.37 32.78
N ASN A 429 -15.00 3.94 33.96
CA ASN A 429 -16.12 3.64 34.85
C ASN A 429 -17.31 4.51 34.47
N ASN A 430 -18.45 3.92 34.14
CA ASN A 430 -19.69 4.66 33.97
C ASN A 430 -20.91 3.78 34.29
N GLY A 431 -21.50 3.97 35.47
CA GLY A 431 -22.67 3.21 35.91
C GLY A 431 -24.01 3.87 35.59
N HIS A 432 -23.99 5.13 35.15
CA HIS A 432 -25.19 5.99 35.17
C HIS A 432 -25.67 6.47 33.81
N SER A 433 -24.81 6.47 32.80
CA SER A 433 -25.16 6.89 31.44
C SER A 433 -25.71 5.71 30.62
N ASP A 434 -26.37 6.04 29.50
CA ASP A 434 -26.77 5.01 28.53
C ASP A 434 -25.53 4.27 28.00
N ALA A 435 -25.56 2.94 28.08
CA ALA A 435 -24.42 2.10 27.71
C ALA A 435 -24.00 2.31 26.24
N SER A 436 -24.94 2.57 25.34
CA SER A 436 -24.64 2.80 23.91
C SER A 436 -23.92 4.14 23.71
N LEU A 437 -24.31 5.16 24.48
CA LEU A 437 -23.62 6.45 24.49
C LEU A 437 -22.20 6.31 25.03
N VAL A 438 -21.99 5.56 26.12
CA VAL A 438 -20.66 5.31 26.69
C VAL A 438 -19.76 4.58 25.68
N LEU A 439 -20.26 3.52 25.05
CA LEU A 439 -19.53 2.76 24.03
C LEU A 439 -19.13 3.65 22.83
N LYS A 440 -20.03 4.53 22.39
CA LYS A 440 -19.72 5.48 21.31
C LYS A 440 -18.66 6.49 21.73
N THR A 441 -18.78 7.10 22.90
CA THR A 441 -17.85 8.12 23.40
C THR A 441 -16.44 7.54 23.60
N ILE A 442 -16.31 6.33 24.16
CA ILE A 442 -15.01 5.71 24.36
C ILE A 442 -14.38 5.26 23.04
N GLU A 443 -15.17 4.83 22.06
CA GLU A 443 -14.69 4.50 20.72
C GLU A 443 -14.21 5.75 19.97
N ASP A 444 -14.93 6.87 20.04
CA ASP A 444 -14.52 8.14 19.43
C ASP A 444 -13.22 8.67 20.04
N ALA A 445 -13.04 8.51 21.36
CA ALA A 445 -11.79 8.82 22.04
C ALA A 445 -10.63 7.91 21.57
N ALA A 446 -10.87 6.61 21.43
CA ALA A 446 -9.89 5.66 20.91
C ALA A 446 -9.53 5.96 19.44
N LYS A 447 -10.50 6.36 18.61
CA LYS A 447 -10.28 6.81 17.22
C LYS A 447 -9.43 8.05 17.14
N SER A 448 -9.67 9.03 18.02
CA SER A 448 -8.85 10.25 18.13
C SER A 448 -7.39 9.91 18.44
N LEU A 449 -7.17 9.05 19.45
CA LEU A 449 -5.84 8.57 19.84
C LEU A 449 -5.13 7.82 18.70
N ALA A 450 -5.85 6.90 18.05
CA ALA A 450 -5.35 6.13 16.92
C ALA A 450 -4.94 7.03 15.74
N LYS A 451 -5.78 8.03 15.41
CA LYS A 451 -5.51 8.98 14.32
C LYS A 451 -4.27 9.82 14.58
N THR A 452 -4.09 10.32 15.80
CA THR A 452 -2.89 11.09 16.16
C THR A 452 -1.63 10.22 16.09
N ALA A 453 -1.70 8.98 16.58
CA ALA A 453 -0.58 8.04 16.49
C ALA A 453 -0.21 7.72 15.03
N ALA A 454 -1.20 7.48 14.16
CA ALA A 454 -0.99 7.27 12.72
C ALA A 454 -0.37 8.48 12.04
N GLN A 455 -0.83 9.70 12.36
CA GLN A 455 -0.26 10.95 11.81
C GLN A 455 1.19 11.16 12.26
N ALA A 456 1.52 10.83 13.51
CA ALA A 456 2.89 10.90 14.03
C ALA A 456 3.82 9.91 13.31
N ALA A 457 3.34 8.69 13.05
CA ALA A 457 4.08 7.67 12.30
C ALA A 457 4.27 8.07 10.82
N ALA A 458 3.20 8.56 10.15
CA ALA A 458 3.23 8.97 8.75
C ALA A 458 4.15 10.18 8.48
N LYS A 459 4.12 11.21 9.36
CA LYS A 459 5.00 12.37 9.25
C LYS A 459 6.48 11.98 9.30
N LYS A 460 6.82 10.92 10.05
CA LYS A 460 8.20 10.48 10.25
C LYS A 460 8.71 9.53 9.17
N ALA A 461 7.83 8.77 8.51
CA ALA A 461 8.20 7.99 7.31
C ALA A 461 8.74 8.89 6.17
N ILE A 462 8.33 10.16 6.13
CA ILE A 462 8.85 11.18 5.20
C ILE A 462 10.25 11.68 5.65
N ASP A 463 10.52 11.74 6.96
CA ASP A 463 11.77 12.30 7.51
C ASP A 463 12.90 11.25 7.74
N THR A 464 12.60 9.95 7.83
CA THR A 464 13.57 8.91 8.26
C THR A 464 14.09 8.01 7.14
N ALA A 465 15.01 8.55 6.35
CA ALA A 465 16.05 7.77 5.68
C ALA A 465 17.13 7.22 6.66
N THR A 466 16.95 7.31 7.98
CA THR A 466 17.89 6.78 9.00
C THR A 466 17.18 6.30 10.29
N THR A 467 17.79 5.30 10.91
CA THR A 467 17.36 4.37 11.97
C THR A 467 16.93 5.01 13.31
N ALA A 468 15.77 5.67 13.39
CA ALA A 468 15.33 6.25 14.68
C ALA A 468 13.81 6.36 14.89
N ALA A 469 12.99 5.39 14.48
CA ALA A 469 11.53 5.42 14.60
C ALA A 469 10.99 5.71 16.02
N ALA A 470 11.64 5.22 17.08
CA ALA A 470 11.09 5.24 18.45
C ALA A 470 11.12 6.60 19.18
N ALA A 471 12.06 7.51 18.87
CA ALA A 471 12.31 8.68 19.74
C ALA A 471 11.37 9.89 19.57
N ALA A 472 10.57 9.96 18.49
CA ALA A 472 9.84 11.20 18.16
C ALA A 472 8.33 11.15 18.49
N ILE A 473 7.76 9.97 18.73
CA ILE A 473 6.32 9.87 19.04
C ILE A 473 6.05 10.39 20.46
N GLY A 474 7.04 10.31 21.37
CA GLY A 474 6.97 10.94 22.68
C GLY A 474 6.92 12.48 22.66
N ALA A 475 7.27 13.14 21.55
CA ALA A 475 7.28 14.60 21.47
C ALA A 475 5.95 15.20 20.95
N LEU A 476 5.12 14.42 20.25
CA LEU A 476 3.83 14.91 19.72
C LEU A 476 2.72 14.91 20.78
N ILE A 477 2.99 14.32 21.94
CA ILE A 477 2.10 14.22 23.09
C ILE A 477 2.66 15.12 24.21
N GLY A 478 2.49 16.43 24.07
CA GLY A 478 2.58 17.42 25.16
C GLY A 478 3.62 17.24 26.28
N SER A 479 4.87 17.67 26.00
CA SER A 479 5.86 18.24 26.96
C SER A 479 6.81 17.28 27.73
N PRO A 480 7.98 17.78 28.20
CA PRO A 480 9.28 17.14 28.04
C PRO A 480 9.70 16.31 29.26
N VAL A 481 9.89 15.02 29.07
CA VAL A 481 10.68 14.18 29.97
C VAL A 481 11.60 13.30 29.10
N PRO A 482 12.91 13.23 29.37
CA PRO A 482 13.82 12.42 28.59
C PRO A 482 13.53 10.94 28.87
N VAL A 483 12.79 10.28 28.00
CA VAL A 483 12.56 8.84 28.09
C VAL A 483 13.05 8.19 26.80
N ILE A 484 14.27 7.66 26.85
CA ILE A 484 14.65 6.55 25.99
C ILE A 484 13.96 5.32 26.59
N GLY A 485 12.75 5.03 26.12
CA GLY A 485 11.89 3.97 26.63
C GLY A 485 10.45 4.12 26.13
N PRO A 486 9.66 3.05 26.03
CA PRO A 486 8.24 3.12 25.71
C PRO A 486 7.54 4.09 26.68
N ILE A 487 6.44 4.73 26.24
CA ILE A 487 5.55 5.53 27.09
C ILE A 487 4.79 4.56 28.01
N ILE A 488 5.51 3.83 28.86
CA ILE A 488 4.94 2.99 29.92
C ILE A 488 4.65 3.93 31.09
N GLY A 489 3.39 4.03 31.47
CA GLY A 489 2.99 4.43 32.82
C GLY A 489 3.22 5.90 33.18
N ALA A 490 2.89 6.85 32.32
CA ALA A 490 2.47 8.14 32.85
C ALA A 490 1.02 7.97 33.33
N GLY A 491 0.78 8.14 34.64
CA GLY A 491 -0.57 8.21 35.18
C GLY A 491 -1.43 9.22 34.41
N LEU A 492 -2.74 9.23 34.68
CA LEU A 492 -3.82 9.90 33.94
C LEU A 492 -3.63 11.40 33.54
N GLY A 493 -2.47 12.03 33.73
CA GLY A 493 -2.07 13.30 33.11
C GLY A 493 -2.22 13.37 31.59
N PHE A 494 -2.26 12.23 30.88
CA PHE A 494 -2.60 12.18 29.44
C PHE A 494 -4.05 12.62 29.12
N LEU A 495 -4.98 12.52 30.07
CA LEU A 495 -6.37 12.97 29.90
C LEU A 495 -6.51 14.49 29.77
N SER A 496 -5.50 15.26 30.19
CA SER A 496 -5.47 16.72 30.00
C SER A 496 -5.13 17.13 28.56
N SER A 497 -4.78 16.16 27.70
CA SER A 497 -4.56 16.40 26.28
C SER A 497 -5.89 16.59 25.55
N SER A 498 -5.87 17.41 24.50
CA SER A 498 -7.10 17.72 23.76
C SER A 498 -7.75 16.56 23.03
N LEU A 499 -7.06 15.42 22.98
CA LEU A 499 -7.46 14.22 22.28
C LEU A 499 -8.47 13.38 23.05
N LEU A 500 -8.52 13.52 24.38
CA LEU A 500 -9.40 12.78 25.28
C LEU A 500 -10.40 13.70 26.02
N PHE A 501 -10.55 14.97 25.59
CA PHE A 501 -11.55 15.89 26.14
C PHE A 501 -12.98 15.29 26.26
N PRO A 502 -13.49 14.48 25.32
CA PRO A 502 -14.81 13.86 25.47
C PRO A 502 -14.95 12.96 26.71
N LEU A 503 -13.84 12.43 27.24
CA LEU A 503 -13.82 11.63 28.46
C LEU A 503 -13.79 12.48 29.74
N ILE A 504 -13.33 13.73 29.66
CA ILE A 504 -13.38 14.67 30.78
C ILE A 504 -14.82 15.01 31.13
N ASP A 505 -15.70 15.14 30.13
CA ASP A 505 -17.14 15.39 30.34
C ASP A 505 -17.86 14.22 31.04
N MET A 506 -17.24 13.04 31.09
CA MET A 506 -17.75 11.90 31.86
C MET A 506 -17.40 11.98 33.35
N ILE A 507 -16.52 12.89 33.77
CA ILE A 507 -16.21 13.14 35.17
C ILE A 507 -17.38 13.92 35.77
N ASN A 508 -18.22 13.22 36.52
CA ASN A 508 -19.46 13.80 37.04
C ASN A 508 -19.65 13.47 38.54
N PRO A 509 -20.58 14.15 39.23
CA PRO A 509 -20.90 13.87 40.64
C PRO A 509 -21.41 12.43 40.92
N ASN A 510 -21.71 11.64 39.89
CA ASN A 510 -22.14 10.25 40.00
C ASN A 510 -20.96 9.26 40.02
N CYS A 511 -19.72 9.74 40.20
CA CYS A 511 -18.52 8.91 40.29
C CYS A 511 -18.10 8.24 38.99
N ASP A 512 -18.69 8.64 37.86
CA ASP A 512 -18.25 8.20 36.54
C ASP A 512 -16.93 8.90 36.17
N GLY A 513 -16.15 8.27 35.31
CA GLY A 513 -14.92 8.84 34.77
C GLY A 513 -13.90 7.82 34.29
N PRO A 514 -12.85 8.28 33.60
CA PRO A 514 -11.76 7.44 33.12
C PRO A 514 -10.99 6.81 34.29
N ILE A 515 -10.65 5.54 34.16
CA ILE A 515 -9.91 4.77 35.18
C ILE A 515 -8.55 4.26 34.72
N GLY A 516 -8.30 4.19 33.41
CA GLY A 516 -7.00 3.77 32.88
C GLY A 516 -6.88 3.99 31.37
N ALA A 517 -5.67 4.26 30.91
CA ALA A 517 -5.37 4.35 29.48
C ALA A 517 -3.88 4.06 29.25
N GLY A 518 -3.57 3.41 28.14
CA GLY A 518 -2.19 3.09 27.74
C GLY A 518 -2.00 3.18 26.24
N THR A 519 -0.78 3.53 25.81
CA THR A 519 -0.39 3.52 24.41
C THR A 519 1.08 3.11 24.27
N GLU A 520 1.36 2.11 23.44
CA GLU A 520 2.73 1.69 23.11
C GLU A 520 2.95 1.68 21.61
N VAL A 521 4.02 2.35 21.18
CA VAL A 521 4.50 2.31 19.80
C VAL A 521 5.51 1.19 19.64
N ILE A 522 5.32 0.37 18.62
CA ILE A 522 6.12 -0.82 18.36
C ILE A 522 6.55 -0.82 16.90
N LEU A 523 7.84 -1.06 16.66
CA LEU A 523 8.36 -1.33 15.33
C LEU A 523 8.20 -2.83 15.04
N GLY A 524 7.65 -3.20 13.89
CA GLY A 524 7.34 -4.58 13.54
C GLY A 524 8.53 -5.52 13.60
N SER A 525 9.71 -5.08 13.13
CA SER A 525 10.96 -5.85 13.22
C SER A 525 11.38 -6.11 14.67
N ARG A 526 11.18 -5.14 15.57
CA ARG A 526 11.44 -5.32 17.01
C ARG A 526 10.43 -6.26 17.63
N LEU A 527 9.17 -6.19 17.23
CA LEU A 527 8.13 -7.11 17.68
C LEU A 527 8.48 -8.55 17.30
N ARG A 528 8.78 -8.77 16.01
CA ARG A 528 9.22 -10.07 15.48
C ARG A 528 10.44 -10.58 16.23
N GLN A 529 11.51 -9.78 16.32
CA GLN A 529 12.74 -10.17 17.01
C GLN A 529 12.49 -10.55 18.47
N THR A 530 11.61 -9.81 19.17
CA THR A 530 11.29 -10.10 20.57
C THR A 530 10.60 -11.45 20.70
N LEU A 531 9.56 -11.69 19.90
CA LEU A 531 8.76 -12.91 19.98
C LEU A 531 9.53 -14.14 19.45
N ASP A 532 10.34 -13.98 18.41
CA ASP A 532 11.18 -15.05 17.86
C ASP A 532 12.31 -15.46 18.81
N SER A 533 12.74 -14.56 19.70
CA SER A 533 13.68 -14.89 20.79
C SER A 533 13.06 -15.72 21.92
N GLY A 534 11.76 -16.04 21.83
CA GLY A 534 10.99 -16.74 22.86
C GLY A 534 10.66 -15.87 24.08
N ARG A 535 10.92 -14.55 24.02
CA ARG A 535 10.57 -13.62 25.10
C ARG A 535 9.09 -13.24 24.99
N PRO A 536 8.31 -13.28 26.09
CA PRO A 536 6.95 -12.79 26.06
C PRO A 536 6.94 -11.27 25.82
N PHE A 537 6.09 -10.82 24.89
CA PHE A 537 5.77 -9.40 24.81
C PHE A 537 4.60 -9.14 25.75
N GLU A 538 4.91 -8.89 27.02
CA GLU A 538 3.95 -8.60 28.09
C GLU A 538 4.30 -7.26 28.77
N ARG A 539 3.27 -6.52 29.17
CA ARG A 539 3.37 -5.27 29.90
C ARG A 539 2.32 -5.25 31.00
N LYS A 540 2.66 -4.58 32.09
CA LYS A 540 1.76 -4.32 33.22
C LYS A 540 1.80 -2.84 33.53
N ASP A 541 0.71 -2.15 33.23
CA ASP A 541 0.55 -0.72 33.45
C ASP A 541 -0.13 -0.47 34.79
N HIS A 542 0.40 0.51 35.53
CA HIS A 542 -0.22 1.02 36.76
C HIS A 542 -1.07 2.24 36.43
N ASN A 543 -2.38 2.11 36.59
CA ASN A 543 -3.38 3.12 36.31
C ASN A 543 -3.87 3.76 37.61
N ALA A 544 -3.07 4.70 38.13
CA ALA A 544 -3.46 5.52 39.27
C ALA A 544 -4.56 6.51 38.84
N GLY A 545 -5.71 6.42 39.50
CA GLY A 545 -6.91 7.22 39.27
C GLY A 545 -6.71 8.72 39.52
N ILE A 546 -7.55 9.52 38.85
CA ILE A 546 -7.70 10.96 39.15
C ILE A 546 -8.62 11.15 40.35
N ASP A 547 -8.54 12.33 40.96
CA ASP A 547 -9.37 12.69 42.11
C ASP A 547 -10.86 12.40 41.86
N SER A 548 -11.43 11.60 42.76
CA SER A 548 -12.84 11.28 42.77
C SER A 548 -13.64 12.51 43.23
N PRO A 549 -14.79 12.84 42.58
CA PRO A 549 -15.64 13.94 43.01
C PRO A 549 -16.11 13.80 44.46
N ALA A 550 -16.38 14.94 45.11
CA ALA A 550 -16.86 14.94 46.49
C ALA A 550 -18.14 14.09 46.64
N GLY A 551 -18.10 13.07 47.50
CA GLY A 551 -19.20 12.13 47.71
C GLY A 551 -18.96 10.72 47.16
N CYS A 552 -17.97 10.56 46.27
CA CYS A 552 -17.53 9.29 45.67
C CYS A 552 -16.61 8.45 46.57
N GLY A 553 -16.19 7.29 46.07
CA GLY A 553 -15.21 6.43 46.73
C GLY A 553 -13.81 7.05 46.74
N ALA A 554 -12.80 6.22 47.02
CA ALA A 554 -11.40 6.65 46.92
C ALA A 554 -11.03 6.92 45.44
N ASN A 555 -9.82 7.45 45.22
CA ASN A 555 -9.28 7.54 43.87
C ASN A 555 -9.05 6.11 43.36
N SER A 556 -9.54 5.80 42.16
CA SER A 556 -9.41 4.46 41.60
C SER A 556 -7.96 4.03 41.51
N ASP A 557 -7.68 2.74 41.68
CA ASP A 557 -6.35 2.16 41.50
C ASP A 557 -6.50 0.86 40.72
N TYR A 558 -5.93 0.81 39.52
CA TYR A 558 -6.04 -0.33 38.62
C TYR A 558 -4.69 -0.76 38.09
N TYR A 559 -4.55 -2.05 37.81
CA TYR A 559 -3.45 -2.58 37.02
C TYR A 559 -4.00 -3.23 35.75
N THR A 560 -3.41 -2.88 34.61
CA THR A 560 -3.79 -3.48 33.33
C THR A 560 -2.60 -4.24 32.77
N THR A 561 -2.76 -5.55 32.58
CA THR A 561 -1.77 -6.39 31.90
C THR A 561 -2.22 -6.63 30.47
N TRP A 562 -1.30 -6.49 29.53
CA TRP A 562 -1.54 -6.74 28.12
C TRP A 562 -0.35 -7.42 27.47
N SER A 563 -0.62 -8.20 26.41
CA SER A 563 0.40 -8.96 25.70
C SER A 563 0.18 -8.99 24.20
N ILE A 564 1.26 -9.32 23.49
CA ILE A 564 1.24 -9.57 22.05
C ILE A 564 1.81 -10.96 21.80
N LYS A 565 1.12 -11.75 20.99
CA LYS A 565 1.51 -13.11 20.66
C LYS A 565 1.52 -13.30 19.15
N ARG A 566 2.57 -13.93 18.64
CA ARG A 566 2.65 -14.35 17.23
C ARG A 566 1.66 -15.50 17.01
N MET A 567 0.89 -15.43 15.93
CA MET A 567 0.06 -16.55 15.49
C MET A 567 0.97 -17.61 14.85
N SER A 568 0.73 -18.86 15.22
CA SER A 568 1.47 -20.03 14.74
C SER A 568 1.17 -20.35 13.28
#